data_AF-A0A963MNX9-F1
#
_entry.id   AF-A0A963MNX9-F1
#
_cell.length_a   1.000
_cell.length_b   1.000
_cell.length_c   1.000
_cell.angle_alpha   90.00
_cell.angle_beta   90.00
_cell.angle_gamma   90.00
#
_symmetry.space_group_name_H-M   'P 1'
#
loop_
_entity.id
_entity.type
_entity.pdbx_description
1 polymer ?
#
loop_
_entity_poly.entity_id
_entity_poly.type
_entity_poly.pdbx_seq_one_letter_code
_entity_poly.pdbx_strand_id
1 'polypeptide(L)'
;MSAREVFFADAAFGQRFCIVDRPLGQPRGLVLLVPPLLEELNKSRRMCALAARALADAGLLVLRMDLHGCGDSSGDLADASWVTWIADVEHSAAWLRSQADGPLFIWAVRGGALLAGDWLARGGGCDGLMLWHPVLEGRRNLVQLLRLAAVAHWQDEHKAGASASALLARLEQGAGAEVAGYVISPKLAKGWSSSRLELPPGFAAPVAVMEMAASGDVQPNRALGEWVARWSGAGQAVLHEKVTGPFFWQTQEIEVSPALIDASCAVLGRWGHAR
;
A
#
# COMPACT_ATOMS: atom_id res chain seq x y z
N MET A 1 12.21 -4.54 -24.30
CA MET A 1 11.16 -4.54 -23.26
C MET A 1 11.83 -4.63 -21.90
N SER A 2 11.25 -4.05 -20.84
CA SER A 2 11.76 -4.23 -19.47
C SER A 2 11.93 -5.70 -19.09
N ALA A 3 12.84 -6.01 -18.16
CA ALA A 3 13.09 -7.36 -17.66
C ALA A 3 12.38 -7.57 -16.32
N ARG A 4 11.88 -8.78 -16.06
CA ARG A 4 11.28 -9.14 -14.77
C ARG A 4 12.09 -10.25 -14.13
N GLU A 5 12.40 -10.08 -12.85
CA GLU A 5 13.12 -11.04 -12.04
C GLU A 5 12.35 -11.30 -10.75
N VAL A 6 12.43 -12.54 -10.26
CA VAL A 6 11.79 -13.00 -9.03
C VAL A 6 12.87 -13.61 -8.16
N PHE A 7 12.92 -13.23 -6.88
CA PHE A 7 13.92 -13.73 -5.95
C PHE A 7 13.40 -13.68 -4.51
N PHE A 8 14.14 -14.32 -3.61
CA PHE A 8 13.92 -14.25 -2.17
C PHE A 8 15.04 -13.43 -1.53
N ALA A 9 14.69 -12.34 -0.86
CA ALA A 9 15.62 -11.50 -0.12
C ALA A 9 15.73 -11.96 1.34
N ASP A 10 16.93 -12.12 1.87
CA ASP A 10 17.11 -12.46 3.28
C ASP A 10 16.72 -11.27 4.15
N ALA A 11 15.81 -11.50 5.10
CA ALA A 11 15.35 -10.52 6.07
C ALA A 11 15.71 -10.94 7.49
N ALA A 12 15.45 -10.06 8.48
CA ALA A 12 15.71 -10.37 9.88
C ALA A 12 15.00 -11.66 10.36
N PHE A 13 13.86 -12.00 9.75
CA PHE A 13 13.11 -13.22 10.01
C PHE A 13 12.72 -13.87 8.68
N GLY A 14 13.41 -14.97 8.33
CA GLY A 14 13.19 -15.71 7.09
C GLY A 14 13.52 -14.88 5.85
N GLN A 15 12.77 -15.12 4.77
CA GLN A 15 12.99 -14.48 3.48
C GLN A 15 11.76 -13.70 3.04
N ARG A 16 11.96 -12.74 2.15
CA ARG A 16 10.89 -11.98 1.51
C ARG A 16 10.84 -12.28 0.03
N PHE A 17 9.66 -12.65 -0.45
CA PHE A 17 9.41 -12.83 -1.86
C PHE A 17 9.36 -11.46 -2.55
N CYS A 18 10.19 -11.30 -3.56
CA CYS A 18 10.37 -10.07 -4.29
C CYS A 18 10.17 -10.29 -5.79
N ILE A 19 9.45 -9.37 -6.42
CA ILE A 19 9.39 -9.22 -7.87
C ILE A 19 9.95 -7.86 -8.24
N VAL A 20 10.96 -7.84 -9.09
CA VAL A 20 11.55 -6.60 -9.61
C VAL A 20 11.30 -6.50 -11.11
N ASP A 21 10.75 -5.36 -11.54
CA ASP A 21 10.63 -4.98 -12.94
C ASP A 21 11.73 -3.94 -13.24
N ARG A 22 12.69 -4.32 -14.09
CA ARG A 22 13.89 -3.54 -14.45
C ARG A 22 13.69 -2.82 -15.79
N PRO A 23 14.03 -1.53 -15.90
CA PRO A 23 13.94 -0.81 -17.17
C PRO A 23 15.00 -1.30 -18.16
N LEU A 24 14.87 -0.90 -19.43
CA LEU A 24 15.97 -1.01 -20.38
C LEU A 24 17.03 0.04 -20.05
N GLY A 25 18.27 -0.39 -19.85
CA GLY A 25 19.38 0.51 -19.52
C GLY A 25 19.42 0.90 -18.03
N GLN A 26 20.09 2.02 -17.73
CA GLN A 26 20.22 2.50 -16.36
C GLN A 26 18.88 3.06 -15.84
N PRO A 27 18.42 2.67 -14.63
CA PRO A 27 17.23 3.25 -14.04
C PRO A 27 17.39 4.75 -13.79
N ARG A 28 16.36 5.54 -14.10
CA ARG A 28 16.32 6.98 -13.78
C ARG A 28 15.72 7.28 -12.41
N GLY A 29 15.28 6.24 -11.70
CA GLY A 29 14.65 6.33 -10.39
C GLY A 29 14.22 4.95 -9.89
N LEU A 30 14.01 4.87 -8.59
CA LEU A 30 13.65 3.66 -7.86
C LEU A 30 12.19 3.80 -7.40
N VAL A 31 11.39 2.75 -7.50
CA VAL A 31 10.00 2.74 -7.06
C VAL A 31 9.77 1.55 -6.15
N LEU A 32 9.34 1.80 -4.92
CA LEU A 32 8.88 0.77 -3.99
C LEU A 32 7.36 0.76 -3.95
N LEU A 33 6.75 -0.38 -4.31
CA LEU A 33 5.35 -0.63 -3.99
C LEU A 33 5.21 -0.97 -2.50
N VAL A 34 4.48 -0.15 -1.75
CA VAL A 34 3.97 -0.52 -0.42
C VAL A 34 2.54 -1.06 -0.61
N PRO A 35 2.34 -2.38 -0.45
CA PRO A 35 1.14 -3.05 -0.91
C PRO A 35 -0.10 -2.65 -0.10
N PRO A 36 -1.31 -2.79 -0.67
CA PRO A 36 -2.53 -2.77 0.13
C PRO A 36 -2.58 -3.99 1.05
N LEU A 37 -3.52 -4.02 1.99
CA LEU A 37 -3.52 -5.02 3.07
C LEU A 37 -4.47 -6.18 2.76
N LEU A 38 -4.02 -7.40 3.07
CA LEU A 38 -4.84 -8.62 3.08
C LEU A 38 -5.62 -8.82 1.76
N GLU A 39 -6.94 -9.00 1.82
CA GLU A 39 -7.75 -9.24 0.62
C GLU A 39 -7.71 -8.11 -0.41
N GLU A 40 -7.43 -6.86 0.01
CA GLU A 40 -7.19 -5.79 -0.96
C GLU A 40 -5.92 -6.07 -1.79
N LEU A 41 -4.88 -6.71 -1.23
CA LEU A 41 -3.69 -7.17 -1.98
C LEU A 41 -4.05 -8.20 -3.02
N ASN A 42 -4.78 -9.24 -2.64
CA ASN A 42 -5.18 -10.31 -3.56
C ASN A 42 -5.88 -9.76 -4.80
N LYS A 43 -6.84 -8.85 -4.59
CA LYS A 43 -7.58 -8.17 -5.66
C LYS A 43 -6.74 -7.18 -6.46
N SER A 44 -5.74 -6.55 -5.83
CA SER A 44 -4.90 -5.53 -6.46
C SER A 44 -3.67 -6.09 -7.17
N ARG A 45 -3.33 -7.39 -7.01
CA ARG A 45 -2.09 -7.98 -7.57
C ARG A 45 -1.93 -7.73 -9.07
N ARG A 46 -2.98 -8.02 -9.85
CA ARG A 46 -2.95 -7.81 -11.32
C ARG A 46 -2.77 -6.34 -11.68
N MET A 47 -3.53 -5.46 -11.02
CA MET A 47 -3.45 -4.02 -11.26
C MET A 47 -2.05 -3.47 -10.95
N CYS A 48 -1.47 -3.87 -9.82
CA CYS A 48 -0.14 -3.45 -9.42
C CYS A 48 0.96 -4.04 -10.34
N ALA A 49 0.79 -5.26 -10.83
CA ALA A 49 1.71 -5.87 -11.77
C ALA A 49 1.75 -5.16 -13.13
N LEU A 50 0.59 -4.71 -13.62
CA LEU A 50 0.50 -3.92 -14.86
C LEU A 50 1.14 -2.54 -14.70
N ALA A 51 0.87 -1.85 -13.58
CA ALA A 51 1.51 -0.59 -13.28
C ALA A 51 3.02 -0.71 -13.12
N ALA A 52 3.51 -1.71 -12.37
CA ALA A 52 4.95 -1.93 -12.22
C ALA A 52 5.65 -2.14 -13.57
N ARG A 53 5.01 -2.89 -14.47
CA ARG A 53 5.52 -3.09 -15.83
C ARG A 53 5.59 -1.77 -16.62
N ALA A 54 4.51 -0.99 -16.62
CA ALA A 54 4.46 0.28 -17.33
C ALA A 54 5.47 1.30 -16.78
N LEU A 55 5.63 1.35 -15.45
CA LEU A 55 6.64 2.19 -14.79
C LEU A 55 8.07 1.75 -15.15
N ALA A 56 8.32 0.45 -15.26
CA ALA A 56 9.61 -0.06 -15.73
C ALA A 56 9.87 0.24 -17.21
N ASP A 57 8.85 0.13 -18.07
CA ASP A 57 8.94 0.57 -19.45
C ASP A 57 9.15 2.10 -19.57
N ALA A 58 8.77 2.88 -18.55
CA ALA A 58 9.04 4.31 -18.41
C ALA A 58 10.40 4.64 -17.75
N GLY A 59 11.31 3.66 -17.61
CA GLY A 59 12.69 3.86 -17.17
C GLY A 59 12.94 3.73 -15.66
N LEU A 60 11.97 3.25 -14.89
CA LEU A 60 12.07 3.14 -13.42
C LEU A 60 12.40 1.70 -12.98
N LEU A 61 13.20 1.54 -11.94
CA LEU A 61 13.37 0.24 -11.28
C LEU A 61 12.26 0.05 -10.26
N VAL A 62 11.38 -0.93 -10.44
CA VAL A 62 10.20 -1.12 -9.59
C VAL A 62 10.33 -2.40 -8.78
N LEU A 63 10.29 -2.30 -7.45
CA LEU A 63 10.24 -3.43 -6.54
C LEU A 63 8.84 -3.60 -5.97
N ARG A 64 8.35 -4.85 -6.02
CA ARG A 64 7.18 -5.32 -5.30
C ARG A 64 7.62 -6.43 -4.36
N MET A 65 7.29 -6.30 -3.08
CA MET A 65 7.65 -7.28 -2.07
C MET A 65 6.40 -7.71 -1.30
N ASP A 66 6.27 -9.00 -1.06
CA ASP A 66 5.30 -9.52 -0.11
C ASP A 66 5.82 -9.31 1.32
N LEU A 67 4.99 -8.74 2.19
CA LEU A 67 5.36 -8.50 3.58
C LEU A 67 5.46 -9.81 4.37
N HIS A 68 6.10 -9.78 5.55
CA HIS A 68 6.18 -10.92 6.47
C HIS A 68 4.79 -11.51 6.73
N GLY A 69 4.67 -12.84 6.58
CA GLY A 69 3.39 -13.55 6.73
C GLY A 69 2.38 -13.29 5.63
N CYS A 70 2.79 -12.76 4.47
CA CYS A 70 1.93 -12.50 3.32
C CYS A 70 2.49 -13.14 2.05
N GLY A 71 1.60 -13.58 1.16
CA GLY A 71 1.97 -14.14 -0.14
C GLY A 71 2.98 -15.28 -0.01
N ASP A 72 4.08 -15.18 -0.77
CA ASP A 72 5.14 -16.21 -0.76
C ASP A 72 6.29 -15.87 0.21
N SER A 73 6.21 -14.77 0.96
CA SER A 73 7.19 -14.42 2.00
C SER A 73 7.09 -15.36 3.19
N SER A 74 8.22 -15.58 3.87
CA SER A 74 8.27 -16.45 5.06
C SER A 74 7.35 -15.99 6.20
N GLY A 75 7.00 -16.93 7.06
CA GLY A 75 6.18 -16.73 8.25
C GLY A 75 4.68 -16.81 7.98
N ASP A 76 3.89 -16.82 9.05
CA ASP A 76 2.43 -16.76 8.98
C ASP A 76 1.93 -15.35 9.32
N LEU A 77 0.77 -14.95 8.77
CA LEU A 77 0.15 -13.67 9.13
C LEU A 77 -0.11 -13.57 10.65
N ALA A 78 -0.39 -14.72 11.29
CA ALA A 78 -0.59 -14.82 12.74
C ALA A 78 0.65 -14.37 13.55
N ASP A 79 1.85 -14.46 12.97
CA ASP A 79 3.11 -14.04 13.57
C ASP A 79 3.54 -12.62 13.13
N ALA A 80 2.88 -12.07 12.11
CA ALA A 80 3.15 -10.73 11.64
C ALA A 80 2.74 -9.67 12.69
N SER A 81 3.45 -8.55 12.64
CA SER A 81 3.14 -7.34 13.40
C SER A 81 3.30 -6.12 12.51
N TRP A 82 2.72 -5.00 12.93
CA TRP A 82 2.90 -3.75 12.20
C TRP A 82 4.37 -3.32 12.13
N VAL A 83 5.14 -3.58 13.19
CA VAL A 83 6.58 -3.25 13.25
C VAL A 83 7.39 -4.10 12.27
N THR A 84 7.06 -5.39 12.13
CA THR A 84 7.74 -6.25 11.13
C THR A 84 7.43 -5.77 9.72
N TRP A 85 6.20 -5.32 9.45
CA TRP A 85 5.84 -4.76 8.15
C TRP A 85 6.54 -3.42 7.84
N ILE A 86 6.73 -2.55 8.84
CA ILE A 86 7.55 -1.34 8.66
C ILE A 86 9.01 -1.70 8.37
N ALA A 87 9.57 -2.69 9.09
CA ALA A 87 10.94 -3.16 8.85
C ALA A 87 11.12 -3.74 7.44
N ASP A 88 10.10 -4.40 6.91
CA ASP A 88 10.06 -4.90 5.54
C ASP A 88 10.07 -3.75 4.50
N VAL A 89 9.35 -2.65 4.75
CA VAL A 89 9.40 -1.45 3.90
C VAL A 89 10.81 -0.85 3.90
N GLU A 90 11.43 -0.71 5.08
CA GLU A 90 12.81 -0.20 5.21
C GLU A 90 13.81 -1.12 4.48
N HIS A 91 13.69 -2.43 4.67
CA HIS A 91 14.54 -3.42 3.99
C HIS A 91 14.42 -3.31 2.46
N SER A 92 13.21 -3.15 1.94
CA SER A 92 12.96 -2.98 0.51
C SER A 92 13.56 -1.68 -0.04
N ALA A 93 13.42 -0.58 0.69
CA ALA A 93 13.99 0.71 0.31
C ALA A 93 15.52 0.66 0.29
N ALA A 94 16.13 0.03 1.29
CA ALA A 94 17.58 -0.19 1.34
C ALA A 94 18.05 -1.10 0.18
N TRP A 95 17.32 -2.17 -0.11
CA TRP A 95 17.62 -3.04 -1.24
C TRP A 95 17.60 -2.25 -2.56
N LEU A 96 16.55 -1.48 -2.84
CA LEU A 96 16.46 -0.67 -4.06
C LEU A 96 17.65 0.29 -4.21
N ARG A 97 18.04 0.98 -3.13
CA ARG A 97 19.19 1.89 -3.11
C ARG A 97 20.52 1.18 -3.37
N SER A 98 20.63 -0.11 -3.03
CA SER A 98 21.81 -0.91 -3.34
C SER A 98 21.90 -1.31 -4.82
N GLN A 99 20.79 -1.24 -5.56
CA GLN A 99 20.73 -1.71 -6.95
C GLN A 99 21.13 -0.64 -7.97
N ALA A 100 20.83 0.64 -7.69
CA ALA A 100 21.16 1.76 -8.55
C ALA A 100 21.06 3.09 -7.78
N ASP A 101 21.82 4.08 -8.25
CA ASP A 101 21.65 5.46 -7.81
C ASP A 101 20.37 6.07 -8.40
N GLY A 102 19.78 7.02 -7.68
CA GLY A 102 18.63 7.79 -8.16
C GLY A 102 17.62 8.12 -7.07
N PRO A 103 16.59 8.93 -7.41
CA PRO A 103 15.53 9.26 -6.48
C PRO A 103 14.72 8.01 -6.11
N LEU A 104 14.38 7.86 -4.83
CA LEU A 104 13.48 6.83 -4.34
C LEU A 104 12.06 7.35 -4.27
N PHE A 105 11.15 6.76 -5.03
CA PHE A 105 9.72 7.03 -4.97
C PHE A 105 9.00 5.91 -4.20
N ILE A 106 8.15 6.30 -3.27
CA ILE A 106 7.23 5.37 -2.61
C ILE A 106 5.91 5.41 -3.33
N TRP A 107 5.46 4.25 -3.79
CA TRP A 107 4.14 4.04 -4.36
C TRP A 107 3.32 3.21 -3.36
N ALA A 108 2.46 3.86 -2.59
CA ALA A 108 1.65 3.19 -1.58
C ALA A 108 0.19 3.07 -2.01
N VAL A 109 -0.39 1.89 -1.83
CA VAL A 109 -1.75 1.58 -2.29
C VAL A 109 -2.65 1.31 -1.09
N ARG A 110 -3.79 1.99 -0.99
CA ARG A 110 -4.80 1.79 0.06
C ARG A 110 -4.18 1.79 1.47
N GLY A 111 -4.30 0.69 2.23
CA GLY A 111 -3.73 0.52 3.56
C GLY A 111 -2.19 0.54 3.60
N GLY A 112 -1.52 0.31 2.47
CA GLY A 112 -0.08 0.52 2.35
C GLY A 112 0.34 1.97 2.62
N ALA A 113 -0.56 2.94 2.41
CA ALA A 113 -0.30 4.34 2.75
C ALA A 113 -0.08 4.55 4.25
N LEU A 114 -0.79 3.80 5.10
CA LEU A 114 -0.60 3.84 6.55
C LEU A 114 0.81 3.34 6.94
N LEU A 115 1.25 2.22 6.34
CA LEU A 115 2.59 1.69 6.53
C LEU A 115 3.66 2.67 6.05
N ALA A 116 3.48 3.28 4.88
CA ALA A 116 4.39 4.28 4.34
C ALA A 116 4.50 5.51 5.26
N GLY A 117 3.37 6.00 5.80
CA GLY A 117 3.34 7.11 6.76
C GLY A 117 4.12 6.79 8.04
N ASP A 118 3.87 5.63 8.64
CA ASP A 118 4.58 5.21 9.86
C ASP A 118 6.07 4.91 9.62
N TRP A 119 6.42 4.43 8.43
CA TRP A 119 7.82 4.28 8.00
C TRP A 119 8.52 5.64 7.89
N LEU A 120 7.89 6.63 7.24
CA LEU A 120 8.40 8.01 7.16
C LEU A 120 8.56 8.63 8.56
N ALA A 121 7.58 8.43 9.45
CA ALA A 121 7.63 8.91 10.83
C ALA A 121 8.79 8.32 11.66
N ARG A 122 9.33 7.17 11.24
CA ARG A 122 10.47 6.50 11.88
C ARG A 122 11.82 6.85 11.24
N GLY A 123 11.85 7.84 10.35
CA GLY A 123 13.06 8.29 9.68
C GLY A 123 13.28 7.72 8.27
N GLY A 124 12.29 6.96 7.76
CA GLY A 124 12.26 6.63 6.33
C GLY A 124 12.26 7.90 5.48
N GLY A 125 12.96 7.86 4.35
CA GLY A 125 13.10 9.01 3.45
C GLY A 125 12.84 8.62 2.00
N CYS A 126 12.12 9.46 1.27
CA CYS A 126 11.89 9.32 -0.17
C CYS A 126 11.94 10.68 -0.87
N ASP A 127 12.11 10.65 -2.19
CA ASP A 127 12.13 11.80 -3.08
C ASP A 127 10.75 12.08 -3.72
N GLY A 128 9.75 11.24 -3.42
CA GLY A 128 8.35 11.45 -3.80
C GLY A 128 7.45 10.36 -3.23
N LEU A 129 6.20 10.72 -2.92
CA LEU A 129 5.19 9.81 -2.37
C LEU A 129 3.94 9.81 -3.25
N MET A 130 3.74 8.72 -3.99
CA MET A 130 2.54 8.49 -4.80
C MET A 130 1.58 7.57 -4.06
N LEU A 131 0.35 8.03 -3.87
CA LEU A 131 -0.69 7.38 -3.07
C LEU A 131 -1.87 7.00 -3.96
N TRP A 132 -2.12 5.70 -4.11
CA TRP A 132 -3.32 5.21 -4.79
C TRP A 132 -4.46 5.06 -3.78
N HIS A 133 -5.43 5.97 -3.86
CA HIS A 133 -6.66 6.04 -3.09
C HIS A 133 -6.44 5.66 -1.61
N PRO A 134 -5.59 6.43 -0.89
CA PRO A 134 -5.01 6.01 0.38
C PRO A 134 -6.06 5.79 1.47
N VAL A 135 -5.77 4.85 2.37
CA VAL A 135 -6.47 4.76 3.65
C VAL A 135 -5.85 5.79 4.60
N LEU A 136 -6.69 6.61 5.23
CA LEU A 136 -6.25 7.71 6.08
C LEU A 136 -6.11 7.33 7.57
N GLU A 137 -6.95 6.39 8.03
CA GLU A 137 -7.06 6.03 9.44
C GLU A 137 -7.16 4.51 9.60
N GLY A 138 -6.20 3.91 10.30
CA GLY A 138 -6.07 2.48 10.44
C GLY A 138 -7.19 1.84 11.24
N ARG A 139 -7.63 2.44 12.37
CA ARG A 139 -8.76 1.90 13.16
C ARG A 139 -10.04 1.79 12.34
N ARG A 140 -10.37 2.82 11.55
CA ARG A 140 -11.57 2.79 10.69
C ARG A 140 -11.47 1.68 9.66
N ASN A 141 -10.30 1.52 9.06
CA ASN A 141 -10.06 0.51 8.04
C ASN A 141 -10.08 -0.93 8.60
N LEU A 142 -9.46 -1.17 9.77
CA LEU A 142 -9.55 -2.46 10.44
C LEU A 142 -10.99 -2.82 10.79
N VAL A 143 -11.77 -1.89 11.36
CA VAL A 143 -13.20 -2.13 11.68
C VAL A 143 -14.01 -2.45 10.43
N GLN A 144 -13.73 -1.78 9.30
CA GLN A 144 -14.37 -2.09 8.03
C GLN A 144 -14.03 -3.50 7.54
N LEU A 145 -12.76 -3.90 7.63
CA LEU A 145 -12.32 -5.26 7.29
C LEU A 145 -13.02 -6.31 8.17
N LEU A 146 -13.05 -6.12 9.48
CA LEU A 146 -13.73 -7.01 10.43
C LEU A 146 -15.23 -7.12 10.15
N ARG A 147 -15.86 -6.03 9.68
CA ARG A 147 -17.27 -6.06 9.27
C ARG A 147 -17.50 -6.92 8.03
N LEU A 148 -16.64 -6.82 7.03
CA LEU A 148 -16.73 -7.66 5.84
C LEU A 148 -16.52 -9.14 6.19
N ALA A 149 -15.57 -9.43 7.08
CA ALA A 149 -15.34 -10.78 7.60
C ALA A 149 -16.57 -11.34 8.32
N ALA A 150 -17.17 -10.53 9.21
CA ALA A 150 -18.37 -10.92 9.94
C ALA A 150 -19.53 -11.30 8.99
N VAL A 151 -19.75 -10.52 7.92
CA VAL A 151 -20.81 -10.81 6.94
C VAL A 151 -20.56 -12.12 6.18
N ALA A 152 -19.31 -12.40 5.79
CA ALA A 152 -18.96 -13.64 5.09
C ALA A 152 -19.23 -14.88 5.96
N HIS A 153 -18.86 -14.85 7.24
CA HIS A 153 -19.11 -15.98 8.17
C HIS A 153 -20.60 -16.28 8.39
N TRP A 154 -21.49 -15.29 8.25
CA TRP A 154 -22.94 -15.51 8.38
C TRP A 154 -23.53 -16.28 7.20
N GLN A 155 -22.86 -16.29 6.05
CA GLN A 155 -23.31 -17.01 4.86
C GLN A 155 -22.92 -18.49 4.90
N ASP A 156 -21.80 -18.83 5.55
CA ASP A 156 -21.27 -20.20 5.64
C ASP A 156 -21.81 -20.99 6.84
N GLU A 157 -22.10 -20.34 7.97
CA GLU A 157 -22.62 -21.02 9.16
C GLU A 157 -23.94 -20.38 9.61
N HIS A 158 -25.01 -21.18 9.74
CA HIS A 158 -26.27 -20.79 10.40
C HIS A 158 -26.12 -20.56 11.93
N LYS A 159 -24.91 -20.20 12.40
CA LYS A 159 -24.60 -19.74 13.74
C LYS A 159 -24.50 -18.22 13.73
N ALA A 160 -24.80 -17.59 14.86
CA ALA A 160 -24.60 -16.15 15.03
C ALA A 160 -23.11 -15.80 14.84
N GLY A 161 -22.70 -15.44 13.63
CA GLY A 161 -21.32 -15.08 13.35
C GLY A 161 -20.91 -13.86 14.19
N ALA A 162 -19.65 -13.85 14.65
CA ALA A 162 -19.14 -12.77 15.50
C ALA A 162 -19.31 -11.41 14.80
N SER A 163 -19.91 -10.44 15.49
CA SER A 163 -19.99 -9.07 14.98
C SER A 163 -18.59 -8.47 14.83
N ALA A 164 -18.45 -7.44 13.99
CA ALA A 164 -17.20 -6.67 13.89
C ALA A 164 -16.71 -6.17 15.25
N SER A 165 -17.64 -5.79 16.15
CA SER A 165 -17.31 -5.36 17.51
C SER A 165 -16.76 -6.50 18.38
N ALA A 166 -17.29 -7.72 18.25
CA ALA A 166 -16.79 -8.88 18.97
C ALA A 166 -15.38 -9.29 18.49
N LEU A 167 -15.14 -9.26 17.18
CA LEU A 167 -13.81 -9.53 16.62
C LEU A 167 -12.79 -8.46 17.05
N LEU A 168 -13.18 -7.18 17.05
CA LEU A 168 -12.31 -6.10 17.54
C LEU A 168 -12.00 -6.27 19.03
N ALA A 169 -13.00 -6.58 19.86
CA ALA A 169 -12.82 -6.78 21.29
C ALA A 169 -11.85 -7.95 21.58
N ARG A 170 -11.91 -9.04 20.81
CA ARG A 170 -10.94 -10.14 20.92
C ARG A 170 -9.51 -9.68 20.66
N LEU A 171 -9.29 -8.90 19.60
CA LEU A 171 -7.98 -8.34 19.27
C LEU A 171 -7.48 -7.40 20.37
N GLU A 172 -8.36 -6.54 20.91
CA GLU A 172 -8.05 -5.62 22.02
C GLU A 172 -7.73 -6.37 23.32
N GLN A 173 -8.31 -7.57 23.53
CA GLN A 173 -8.03 -8.47 24.65
C GLN A 173 -6.78 -9.35 24.46
N GLY A 174 -6.05 -9.19 23.35
CA GLY A 174 -4.83 -9.95 23.09
C GLY A 174 -5.07 -11.34 22.48
N ALA A 175 -6.27 -11.61 21.96
CA ALA A 175 -6.58 -12.83 21.22
C ALA A 175 -6.64 -12.58 19.70
N GLY A 176 -6.14 -13.51 18.89
CA GLY A 176 -6.26 -13.43 17.44
C GLY A 176 -7.71 -13.46 16.95
N ALA A 177 -7.94 -12.86 15.78
CA ALA A 177 -9.23 -12.88 15.09
C ALA A 177 -9.07 -13.43 13.68
N GLU A 178 -9.92 -14.40 13.33
CA GLU A 178 -9.98 -14.93 11.97
C GLU A 178 -10.77 -13.98 11.06
N VAL A 179 -10.24 -13.72 9.88
CA VAL A 179 -10.81 -12.86 8.85
C VAL A 179 -10.53 -13.48 7.51
N ALA A 180 -11.56 -13.97 6.82
CA ALA A 180 -11.45 -14.52 5.46
C ALA A 180 -10.33 -15.57 5.30
N GLY A 181 -10.19 -16.47 6.29
CA GLY A 181 -9.18 -17.53 6.29
C GLY A 181 -7.80 -17.13 6.81
N TYR A 182 -7.57 -15.86 7.18
CA TYR A 182 -6.34 -15.44 7.88
C TYR A 182 -6.58 -15.16 9.35
N VAL A 183 -5.57 -15.40 10.17
CA VAL A 183 -5.57 -14.96 11.57
C VAL A 183 -4.82 -13.64 11.70
N ILE A 184 -5.55 -12.58 12.07
CA ILE A 184 -4.95 -11.29 12.43
C ILE A 184 -4.45 -11.39 13.87
N SER A 185 -3.16 -11.16 14.05
CA SER A 185 -2.54 -11.12 15.37
C SER A 185 -2.92 -9.85 16.15
N PRO A 186 -3.01 -9.89 17.49
CA PRO A 186 -3.22 -8.69 18.30
C PRO A 186 -2.14 -7.62 18.10
N LYS A 187 -0.89 -8.05 17.86
CA LYS A 187 0.25 -7.16 17.62
C LYS A 187 0.07 -6.40 16.30
N LEU A 188 -0.39 -7.08 15.26
CA LEU A 188 -0.71 -6.47 13.98
C LEU A 188 -1.89 -5.51 14.11
N ALA A 189 -2.99 -5.97 14.71
CA ALA A 189 -4.20 -5.16 14.91
C ALA A 189 -3.95 -3.89 15.73
N LYS A 190 -3.12 -3.97 16.78
CA LYS A 190 -2.75 -2.82 17.61
C LYS A 190 -2.00 -1.75 16.81
N GLY A 191 -0.97 -2.15 16.06
CA GLY A 191 -0.20 -1.20 15.24
C GLY A 191 -1.05 -0.61 14.11
N TRP A 192 -1.80 -1.46 13.39
CA TRP A 192 -2.72 -1.02 12.34
C TRP A 192 -3.75 -0.05 12.89
N SER A 193 -4.44 -0.35 14.00
CA SER A 193 -5.45 0.55 14.59
C SER A 193 -4.89 1.90 15.01
N SER A 194 -3.62 1.94 15.43
CA SER A 194 -2.95 3.15 15.89
C SER A 194 -2.44 4.01 14.74
N SER A 195 -2.31 3.43 13.54
CA SER A 195 -1.73 4.10 12.38
C SER A 195 -2.66 5.15 11.77
N ARG A 196 -2.06 6.25 11.32
CA ARG A 196 -2.70 7.34 10.60
C ARG A 196 -1.79 7.80 9.49
N LEU A 197 -2.36 8.14 8.34
CA LEU A 197 -1.58 8.73 7.26
C LEU A 197 -1.24 10.18 7.60
N GLU A 198 -0.01 10.36 8.07
CA GLU A 198 0.59 11.64 8.39
C GLU A 198 1.97 11.75 7.74
N LEU A 199 2.35 12.98 7.39
CA LEU A 199 3.68 13.29 6.88
C LEU A 199 4.50 13.81 8.07
N PRO A 200 5.77 13.39 8.23
CA PRO A 200 6.59 13.89 9.32
C PRO A 200 6.83 15.40 9.18
N PRO A 201 7.09 16.12 10.29
CA PRO A 201 7.45 17.54 10.23
C PRO A 201 8.65 17.77 9.31
N GLY A 202 8.53 18.76 8.41
CA GLY A 202 9.58 19.07 7.45
C GLY A 202 9.69 18.11 6.26
N PHE A 203 8.71 17.23 6.04
CA PHE A 203 8.65 16.41 4.83
C PHE A 203 8.63 17.32 3.58
N ALA A 204 9.64 17.19 2.73
CA ALA A 204 9.87 18.10 1.60
C ALA A 204 9.55 17.48 0.24
N ALA A 205 9.48 16.14 0.16
CA ALA A 205 9.24 15.45 -1.10
C ALA A 205 7.80 15.69 -1.60
N PRO A 206 7.57 15.82 -2.91
CA PRO A 206 6.24 15.99 -3.46
C PRO A 206 5.34 14.78 -3.19
N VAL A 207 4.05 15.04 -3.00
CA VAL A 207 3.02 14.03 -2.77
C VAL A 207 2.04 14.05 -3.93
N ALA A 208 1.72 12.88 -4.49
CA ALA A 208 0.66 12.71 -5.46
C ALA A 208 -0.42 11.79 -4.88
N VAL A 209 -1.66 12.26 -4.87
CA VAL A 209 -2.84 11.52 -4.40
C VAL A 209 -3.70 11.18 -5.61
N MET A 210 -3.76 9.91 -5.95
CA MET A 210 -4.59 9.37 -7.04
C MET A 210 -5.90 8.84 -6.46
N GLU A 211 -6.95 9.65 -6.52
CA GLU A 211 -8.28 9.28 -6.04
C GLU A 211 -9.05 8.55 -7.14
N MET A 212 -9.32 7.25 -6.97
CA MET A 212 -10.29 6.57 -7.82
C MET A 212 -11.70 7.12 -7.63
N ALA A 213 -12.40 7.33 -8.74
CA ALA A 213 -13.81 7.73 -8.77
C ALA A 213 -14.57 6.84 -9.77
N ALA A 214 -15.84 6.52 -9.44
CA ALA A 214 -16.72 5.85 -10.37
C ALA A 214 -17.07 6.77 -11.56
N SER A 215 -17.45 6.18 -12.69
CA SER A 215 -17.91 6.97 -13.83
C SER A 215 -19.11 7.84 -13.46
N GLY A 216 -19.04 9.14 -13.76
CA GLY A 216 -20.06 10.12 -13.39
C GLY A 216 -19.96 10.67 -11.96
N ASP A 217 -19.04 10.17 -11.13
CA ASP A 217 -18.79 10.72 -9.80
C ASP A 217 -17.86 11.93 -9.86
N VAL A 218 -18.48 13.11 -9.88
CA VAL A 218 -17.77 14.38 -9.92
C VAL A 218 -17.31 14.80 -8.51
N GLN A 219 -17.95 14.32 -7.44
CA GLN A 219 -17.71 14.85 -6.09
C GLN A 219 -16.50 14.19 -5.43
N PRO A 220 -15.50 14.95 -4.94
CA PRO A 220 -14.37 14.38 -4.25
C PRO A 220 -14.76 13.72 -2.93
N ASN A 221 -14.05 12.65 -2.58
CA ASN A 221 -14.13 12.07 -1.25
C ASN A 221 -13.80 13.16 -0.23
N ARG A 222 -14.80 13.58 0.54
CA ARG A 222 -14.69 14.69 1.47
C ARG A 222 -13.53 14.52 2.46
N ALA A 223 -13.37 13.33 3.04
CA ALA A 223 -12.31 13.08 4.00
C ALA A 223 -10.92 13.16 3.36
N LEU A 224 -10.77 12.65 2.14
CA LEU A 224 -9.52 12.76 1.38
C LEU A 224 -9.23 14.21 0.99
N GLY A 225 -10.25 14.95 0.54
CA GLY A 225 -10.14 16.37 0.22
C GLY A 225 -9.74 17.23 1.43
N GLU A 226 -10.33 16.96 2.61
CA GLU A 226 -9.93 17.61 3.86
C GLU A 226 -8.47 17.31 4.22
N TRP A 227 -8.00 16.08 4.01
CA TRP A 227 -6.60 15.69 4.23
C TRP A 227 -5.64 16.39 3.25
N VAL A 228 -5.99 16.40 1.97
CA VAL A 228 -5.21 17.09 0.92
C VAL A 228 -5.13 18.59 1.24
N ALA A 229 -6.26 19.22 1.58
CA ALA A 229 -6.30 20.63 1.95
C ALA A 229 -5.43 20.93 3.18
N ARG A 230 -5.42 20.05 4.17
CA ARG A 230 -4.56 20.16 5.36
C ARG A 230 -3.07 20.13 5.00
N TRP A 231 -2.64 19.21 4.13
CA TRP A 231 -1.26 19.15 3.68
C TRP A 231 -0.87 20.37 2.84
N SER A 232 -1.69 20.75 1.86
CA SER A 232 -1.44 21.94 1.04
C SER A 232 -1.39 23.21 1.90
N GLY A 233 -2.27 23.34 2.90
CA GLY A 233 -2.27 24.45 3.86
C GLY A 233 -1.02 24.49 4.76
N ALA A 234 -0.36 23.36 4.97
CA ALA A 234 0.93 23.26 5.66
C ALA A 234 2.14 23.49 4.73
N GLY A 235 1.90 23.87 3.46
CA GLY A 235 2.96 24.15 2.48
C GLY A 235 3.50 22.91 1.75
N GLN A 236 2.89 21.74 1.95
CA GLN A 236 3.26 20.54 1.22
C GLN A 236 2.94 20.67 -0.27
N ALA A 237 3.89 20.31 -1.14
CA ALA A 237 3.61 20.16 -2.56
C ALA A 237 2.74 18.91 -2.80
N VAL A 238 1.43 19.11 -2.92
CA VAL A 238 0.45 18.02 -3.15
C VAL A 238 -0.19 18.18 -4.53
N LEU A 239 -0.09 17.15 -5.34
CA LEU A 239 -0.94 16.94 -6.52
C LEU A 239 -2.08 16.00 -6.13
N HIS A 240 -3.33 16.42 -6.33
CA HIS A 240 -4.50 15.56 -6.14
C HIS A 240 -5.19 15.37 -7.49
N GLU A 241 -5.20 14.14 -7.96
CA GLU A 241 -5.76 13.75 -9.25
C GLU A 241 -6.87 12.74 -9.04
N LYS A 242 -8.04 13.02 -9.63
CA LYS A 242 -9.13 12.06 -9.71
C LYS A 242 -8.98 11.22 -10.96
N VAL A 243 -9.08 9.90 -10.80
CA VAL A 243 -8.95 8.94 -11.88
C VAL A 243 -10.23 8.13 -11.97
N THR A 244 -10.92 8.26 -13.11
CA THR A 244 -12.12 7.46 -13.38
C THR A 244 -11.74 6.01 -13.62
N GLY A 245 -12.37 5.09 -12.89
CA GLY A 245 -12.16 3.67 -13.09
C GLY A 245 -12.78 2.83 -11.96
N PRO A 246 -12.66 1.50 -12.06
CA PRO A 246 -13.21 0.62 -11.04
C PRO A 246 -12.41 0.71 -9.74
N PHE A 247 -13.11 0.58 -8.62
CA PHE A 247 -12.50 0.32 -7.31
C PHE A 247 -12.02 -1.14 -7.25
N PHE A 248 -11.01 -1.49 -8.05
CA PHE A 248 -10.54 -2.86 -8.32
C PHE A 248 -10.20 -3.69 -7.06
N TRP A 249 -9.94 -3.06 -5.92
CA TRP A 249 -9.72 -3.73 -4.63
C TRP A 249 -11.03 -4.19 -3.95
N GLN A 250 -12.20 -3.88 -4.51
CA GLN A 250 -13.53 -4.21 -3.97
C GLN A 250 -14.40 -4.99 -4.95
N THR A 251 -14.00 -5.11 -6.21
CA THR A 251 -14.77 -5.83 -7.24
C THR A 251 -14.84 -7.33 -6.95
N GLN A 252 -15.84 -8.01 -7.51
CA GLN A 252 -15.95 -9.48 -7.43
C GLN A 252 -14.95 -10.14 -8.39
N GLU A 253 -14.92 -9.66 -9.63
CA GLU A 253 -13.96 -10.06 -10.64
C GLU A 253 -12.70 -9.19 -10.61
N ILE A 254 -11.61 -9.68 -11.18
CA ILE A 254 -10.36 -8.90 -11.28
C ILE A 254 -10.51 -7.82 -12.34
N GLU A 255 -10.64 -6.58 -11.89
CA GLU A 255 -10.72 -5.39 -12.75
C GLU A 255 -9.40 -4.60 -12.78
N VAL A 256 -9.25 -3.75 -13.80
CA VAL A 256 -8.05 -2.92 -14.00
C VAL A 256 -8.44 -1.51 -14.45
N SER A 257 -7.61 -0.53 -14.12
CA SER A 257 -7.75 0.86 -14.57
C SER A 257 -6.50 1.32 -15.32
N PRO A 258 -6.49 1.28 -16.66
CA PRO A 258 -5.38 1.82 -17.46
C PRO A 258 -5.13 3.32 -17.20
N ALA A 259 -6.20 4.09 -16.99
CA ALA A 259 -6.10 5.52 -16.67
C ALA A 259 -5.27 5.80 -15.40
N LEU A 260 -5.35 4.91 -14.40
CA LEU A 260 -4.54 5.02 -13.18
C LEU A 260 -3.05 4.76 -13.45
N ILE A 261 -2.74 3.86 -14.39
CA ILE A 261 -1.36 3.61 -14.84
C ILE A 261 -0.82 4.83 -15.55
N ASP A 262 -1.58 5.38 -16.50
CA ASP A 262 -1.19 6.54 -17.29
C ASP A 262 -0.94 7.77 -16.40
N ALA A 263 -1.84 8.04 -15.44
CA ALA A 263 -1.67 9.09 -14.44
C ALA A 263 -0.41 8.86 -13.60
N SER A 264 -0.14 7.62 -13.17
CA SER A 264 1.04 7.28 -12.36
C SER A 264 2.34 7.51 -13.13
N CYS A 265 2.39 7.09 -14.40
CA CYS A 265 3.51 7.34 -15.31
C CYS A 265 3.72 8.85 -15.52
N ALA A 266 2.65 9.63 -15.68
CA ALA A 266 2.73 11.07 -15.84
C ALA A 266 3.30 11.77 -14.60
N VAL A 267 2.87 11.36 -13.40
CA VAL A 267 3.38 11.91 -12.13
C VAL A 267 4.86 11.60 -11.93
N LEU A 268 5.24 10.33 -12.02
CA LEU A 268 6.64 9.93 -11.83
C LEU A 268 7.53 10.45 -12.96
N GLY A 269 6.96 10.64 -14.15
CA GLY A 269 7.59 11.36 -15.26
C GLY A 269 7.99 12.79 -14.91
N ARG A 270 7.14 13.54 -14.20
CA ARG A 270 7.43 14.91 -13.76
C ARG A 270 8.52 14.97 -12.70
N TRP A 271 8.49 14.04 -11.73
CA TRP A 271 9.49 14.02 -10.65
C TRP A 271 10.87 13.57 -11.11
N GLY A 272 10.94 12.61 -12.05
CA GLY A 272 12.21 12.09 -12.57
C GLY A 272 13.03 13.08 -13.43
N HIS A 273 12.49 14.25 -13.78
CA HIS A 273 13.20 15.30 -14.54
C HIS A 273 13.47 16.57 -13.72
N ALA A 274 13.06 16.62 -12.45
CA ALA A 274 13.06 17.85 -11.65
C ALA A 274 14.40 18.14 -10.94
N ARG A 275 15.53 17.67 -11.45
CA ARG A 275 16.87 17.99 -10.93
C ARG A 275 17.87 18.26 -12.04
#